data_AF-A0A1I0VT68-F1
#
_entry.id   AF-A0A1I0VT68-F1
#
_cell.length_a   1.000
_cell.length_b   1.000
_cell.length_c   1.000
_cell.angle_alpha   90.00
_cell.angle_beta   90.00
_cell.angle_gamma   90.00
#
_symmetry.space_group_name_H-M   'P 1'
#
loop_
_entity.id
_entity.type
_entity.pdbx_description
1 polymer ?
#
loop_
_entity_poly.entity_id
_entity_poly.type
_entity_poly.pdbx_seq_one_letter_code
_entity_poly.pdbx_strand_id
1 'polypeptide(L)'
;MDQNPSFPVFPMHFRGILLLSGMYTIAWSAIFRLMGGSILEWLAIGNITDASLPVSYYGGFGIVVGLLIFFSAFYPVSWVYLIIAGITGKIILAIWFSLGFLPDLGWNKRTAFQLIFNEILWLVPLIVIFLRALQVKTYLMKEAETE
;
A
#
# COMPACT_ATOMS: atom_id res chain seq x y z
N MET A 1 8.54 32.83 12.86
CA MET A 1 9.47 32.53 11.76
C MET A 1 9.84 31.07 11.92
N ASP A 2 9.21 30.19 11.12
CA ASP A 2 9.61 28.78 11.06
C ASP A 2 11.01 28.71 10.45
N GLN A 3 12.00 28.41 11.28
CA GLN A 3 13.34 28.11 10.80
C GLN A 3 13.28 26.77 10.08
N ASN A 4 13.30 26.80 8.74
CA ASN A 4 13.49 25.59 7.97
C ASN A 4 14.85 25.00 8.36
N PRO A 5 14.91 23.75 8.86
CA PRO A 5 16.17 23.14 9.22
C PRO A 5 17.07 23.07 7.98
N SER A 6 18.37 23.35 8.16
CA SER A 6 19.37 23.31 7.09
C SER A 6 19.66 21.88 6.58
N PHE A 7 19.11 20.87 7.24
CA PHE A 7 19.29 19.45 6.98
C PHE A 7 17.95 18.74 6.73
N PRO A 8 17.94 17.63 5.96
CA PRO A 8 16.71 16.91 5.66
C PRO A 8 16.17 16.21 6.91
N VAL A 9 14.96 16.57 7.32
CA VAL A 9 14.23 15.90 8.43
C VAL A 9 13.12 15.01 7.87
N PHE A 10 12.95 13.81 8.45
CA PHE A 10 11.79 12.97 8.19
C PHE A 10 10.61 13.43 9.07
N PRO A 11 9.55 14.02 8.50
CA PRO A 11 8.51 14.63 9.31
C PRO A 11 7.58 13.60 9.96
N MET A 12 6.99 13.95 11.10
CA MET A 12 6.15 13.03 11.88
C MET A 12 4.87 12.61 11.14
N HIS A 13 4.27 13.50 10.35
CA HIS A 13 3.04 13.20 9.60
C HIS A 13 3.24 12.09 8.55
N PHE A 14 4.46 11.90 8.02
CA PHE A 14 4.76 10.76 7.12
C PHE A 14 4.66 9.41 7.83
N ARG A 15 5.00 9.33 9.13
CA ARG A 15 4.78 8.11 9.92
C ARG A 15 3.29 7.81 10.05
N GLY A 16 2.48 8.83 10.35
CA GLY A 16 1.02 8.70 10.42
C GLY A 16 0.42 8.19 9.12
N ILE A 17 0.89 8.69 7.96
CA ILE A 17 0.42 8.24 6.65
C ILE A 17 0.84 6.77 6.38
N LEU A 18 2.05 6.35 6.76
CA LEU A 18 2.46 4.94 6.66
C LEU A 18 1.59 4.03 7.52
N LEU A 19 1.32 4.40 8.77
CA LEU A 19 0.44 3.65 9.66
C LEU A 19 -0.97 3.52 9.07
N LEU A 20 -1.53 4.63 8.59
CA LEU A 20 -2.86 4.66 8.00
C LEU A 20 -2.93 3.81 6.73
N SER A 21 -1.97 3.96 5.82
CA SER A 21 -1.88 3.18 4.58
C SER A 21 -1.75 1.68 4.84
N GLY A 22 -0.90 1.30 5.80
CA GLY A 22 -0.71 -0.09 6.22
C GLY A 22 -1.99 -0.69 6.78
N MET A 23 -2.60 -0.02 7.77
CA MET A 23 -3.86 -0.49 8.38
C MET A 23 -5.02 -0.55 7.38
N TYR A 24 -5.14 0.45 6.52
CA TYR A 24 -6.16 0.48 5.48
C TYR A 24 -6.02 -0.70 4.52
N THR A 25 -4.79 -1.02 4.12
CA THR A 25 -4.48 -2.17 3.26
C THR A 25 -4.80 -3.48 3.96
N ILE A 26 -4.44 -3.64 5.23
CA ILE A 26 -4.76 -4.83 6.03
C ILE A 26 -6.28 -5.01 6.13
N ALA A 27 -7.03 -3.95 6.44
CA ALA A 27 -8.47 -4.02 6.61
C ALA A 27 -9.20 -4.49 5.34
N TRP A 28 -8.91 -3.88 4.19
CA TRP A 28 -9.50 -4.31 2.92
C TRP A 28 -9.07 -5.72 2.53
N SER A 29 -7.80 -6.06 2.76
CA SER A 29 -7.29 -7.40 2.44
C SER A 29 -7.90 -8.48 3.34
N ALA A 30 -8.20 -8.15 4.60
CA ALA A 30 -8.95 -9.02 5.51
C ALA A 30 -10.39 -9.23 5.03
N ILE A 31 -11.06 -8.20 4.50
CA ILE A 31 -12.40 -8.35 3.88
C ILE A 31 -12.33 -9.33 2.71
N PHE A 32 -11.35 -9.21 1.80
CA PHE A 32 -11.16 -10.16 0.71
C PHE A 32 -10.94 -11.59 1.21
N ARG A 33 -10.12 -11.75 2.25
CA ARG A 33 -9.79 -13.08 2.79
C ARG A 33 -10.94 -13.74 3.54
N LEU A 34 -11.69 -12.98 4.33
CA LEU A 34 -12.72 -13.51 5.24
C LEU A 34 -14.12 -13.50 4.62
N MET A 35 -14.40 -12.54 3.73
CA MET A 35 -15.73 -12.31 3.14
C MET A 35 -15.71 -12.50 1.62
N GLY A 36 -14.85 -13.41 1.12
CA GLY A 36 -14.55 -13.56 -0.30
C GLY A 36 -15.76 -13.63 -1.23
N GLY A 37 -16.74 -14.49 -0.95
CA GLY A 37 -17.95 -14.60 -1.78
C GLY A 37 -18.77 -13.30 -1.79
N SER A 38 -19.06 -12.77 -0.60
CA SER A 38 -19.87 -11.54 -0.46
C SER A 38 -19.19 -10.31 -1.06
N ILE A 39 -17.86 -10.19 -0.96
CA ILE A 39 -17.15 -9.05 -1.57
C ILE A 39 -17.16 -9.16 -3.10
N LEU A 40 -17.05 -10.37 -3.67
CA LEU A 40 -17.13 -10.56 -5.12
C LEU A 40 -18.54 -10.26 -5.63
N GLU A 41 -19.57 -10.76 -4.96
CA GLU A 41 -20.97 -10.45 -5.28
C GLU A 41 -21.24 -8.93 -5.25
N TRP A 42 -20.70 -8.26 -4.23
CA TRP A 42 -20.76 -6.82 -4.14
C TRP A 42 -20.01 -6.16 -5.29
N LEU A 43 -18.79 -6.57 -5.61
CA LEU A 43 -18.02 -5.99 -6.72
C LEU A 43 -18.67 -6.23 -8.09
N ALA A 44 -19.32 -7.38 -8.29
CA ALA A 44 -19.98 -7.77 -9.54
C ALA A 44 -21.40 -7.20 -9.71
N ILE A 45 -21.93 -6.46 -8.72
CA ILE A 45 -23.32 -5.94 -8.73
C ILE A 45 -24.32 -7.10 -8.90
N GLY A 46 -24.07 -8.23 -8.22
CA GLY A 46 -24.96 -9.40 -8.30
C GLY A 46 -24.92 -10.18 -9.62
N ASN A 47 -24.09 -9.78 -10.59
CA ASN A 47 -23.80 -10.59 -11.77
C ASN A 47 -22.72 -11.61 -11.40
N ILE A 48 -23.12 -12.64 -10.63
CA ILE A 48 -22.22 -13.69 -10.19
C ILE A 48 -21.73 -14.46 -11.43
N THR A 49 -20.46 -14.27 -11.77
CA THR A 49 -19.74 -15.17 -12.66
C THR A 49 -19.27 -16.35 -11.81
N ASP A 50 -19.49 -17.58 -12.27
CA ASP A 50 -19.00 -18.86 -11.72
C ASP A 50 -17.45 -18.97 -11.76
N ALA A 51 -16.77 -17.90 -11.38
CA ALA A 51 -15.32 -17.79 -11.42
C ALA A 51 -14.75 -18.24 -10.07
N SER A 52 -13.94 -19.29 -10.10
CA SER A 52 -13.10 -19.72 -8.97
C SER A 52 -11.95 -18.74 -8.75
N LEU A 53 -12.29 -17.49 -8.39
CA LEU A 53 -11.31 -16.43 -8.18
C LEU A 53 -10.50 -16.70 -6.91
N PRO A 54 -9.17 -16.46 -6.92
CA PRO A 54 -8.29 -16.73 -5.79
C PRO A 54 -8.38 -15.63 -4.70
N VAL A 55 -9.60 -15.31 -4.23
CA VAL A 55 -9.88 -14.18 -3.31
C VAL A 55 -9.10 -14.28 -2.00
N SER A 56 -9.01 -15.49 -1.44
CA SER A 56 -8.29 -15.74 -0.19
C SER A 56 -6.79 -15.48 -0.32
N TYR A 57 -6.19 -15.83 -1.47
CA TYR A 57 -4.78 -15.56 -1.75
C TYR A 57 -4.53 -14.07 -1.98
N TYR A 58 -5.41 -13.39 -2.72
CA TYR A 58 -5.34 -11.95 -2.91
C TYR A 58 -5.39 -11.20 -1.56
N GLY A 59 -6.36 -11.54 -0.71
CA GLY A 59 -6.47 -10.96 0.64
C GLY A 59 -5.31 -11.35 1.56
N GLY A 60 -4.83 -12.58 1.51
CA GLY A 60 -3.67 -13.02 2.27
C GLY A 60 -2.40 -12.24 1.91
N PHE A 61 -2.12 -12.10 0.62
CA PHE A 61 -0.99 -11.32 0.11
C PHE A 61 -1.13 -9.85 0.52
N GLY A 62 -2.32 -9.27 0.37
CA GLY A 62 -2.54 -7.87 0.75
C GLY A 62 -2.36 -7.59 2.25
N ILE A 63 -2.68 -8.55 3.13
CA ILE A 63 -2.36 -8.43 4.57
C ILE A 63 -0.84 -8.34 4.78
N VAL A 64 -0.06 -9.19 4.10
CA VAL A 64 1.40 -9.15 4.18
C VAL A 64 1.95 -7.81 3.69
N VAL A 65 1.47 -7.31 2.55
CA VAL A 65 1.83 -5.98 2.02
C VAL A 65 1.50 -4.88 3.02
N GLY A 66 0.30 -4.90 3.60
CA GLY A 66 -0.12 -3.93 4.59
C GLY A 66 0.72 -3.96 5.86
N LEU A 67 1.15 -5.15 6.32
CA LEU A 67 2.07 -5.29 7.46
C LEU A 67 3.45 -4.71 7.15
N LEU A 68 4.01 -4.92 5.96
CA LEU A 68 5.28 -4.33 5.54
C LEU A 68 5.22 -2.79 5.61
N ILE A 69 4.14 -2.21 5.07
CA ILE A 69 3.91 -0.76 5.11
C ILE A 69 3.74 -0.28 6.56
N PHE A 70 2.92 -0.98 7.36
CA PHE A 70 2.65 -0.63 8.75
C PHE A 70 3.92 -0.62 9.60
N PHE A 71 4.70 -1.70 9.56
CA PHE A 71 5.93 -1.80 10.35
C PHE A 71 6.99 -0.80 9.90
N SER A 72 7.03 -0.43 8.61
CA SER A 72 7.94 0.62 8.14
C SER A 72 7.73 1.96 8.85
N ALA A 73 6.54 2.23 9.40
CA ALA A 73 6.24 3.50 10.04
C ALA A 73 6.99 3.75 11.36
N PHE A 74 7.46 2.69 12.04
CA PHE A 74 8.17 2.82 13.31
C PHE A 74 9.59 3.38 13.11
N TYR A 75 10.30 2.88 12.11
CA TYR A 75 11.67 3.30 11.78
C TYR A 75 11.83 3.53 10.26
N PRO A 76 11.17 4.53 9.67
CA PRO A 76 11.04 4.66 8.22
C PRO A 76 12.36 4.89 7.47
N VAL A 77 13.33 5.53 8.13
CA VAL A 77 14.66 5.79 7.54
C VAL A 77 15.52 4.51 7.56
N SER A 78 15.57 3.82 8.71
CA SER A 78 16.34 2.58 8.87
C SER A 78 15.73 1.42 8.08
N TRP A 79 14.40 1.34 8.04
CA TRP A 79 13.62 0.29 7.39
C TRP A 79 13.03 0.73 6.04
N VAL A 80 13.75 1.59 5.31
CA VAL A 80 13.33 2.09 4.00
C VAL A 80 13.04 0.97 2.98
N TYR A 81 13.67 -0.20 3.16
CA TYR A 81 13.43 -1.40 2.34
C TYR A 81 12.01 -1.98 2.52
N LEU A 82 11.39 -1.80 3.70
CA LEU A 82 10.01 -2.20 3.94
C LEU A 82 9.03 -1.30 3.18
N ILE A 83 9.33 0.00 3.05
CA ILE A 83 8.50 0.95 2.30
C ILE A 83 8.49 0.56 0.82
N ILE A 84 9.66 0.31 0.22
CA ILE A 84 9.72 -0.11 -1.19
C ILE A 84 9.09 -1.47 -1.41
N ALA A 85 9.28 -2.44 -0.50
CA ALA A 85 8.59 -3.72 -0.57
C ALA A 85 7.07 -3.56 -0.52
N GLY A 86 6.57 -2.64 0.32
CA GLY A 86 5.16 -2.27 0.38
C GLY A 86 4.64 -1.63 -0.92
N ILE A 87 5.41 -0.72 -1.53
CA ILE A 87 5.09 -0.10 -2.82
C ILE A 87 5.03 -1.17 -3.93
N THR A 88 6.04 -2.05 -4.00
CA THR A 88 6.05 -3.16 -4.97
C THR A 88 4.85 -4.09 -4.74
N GLY A 89 4.54 -4.41 -3.49
CA GLY A 89 3.37 -5.21 -3.14
C GLY A 89 2.05 -4.58 -3.59
N LYS A 90 1.90 -3.26 -3.42
CA LYS A 90 0.75 -2.49 -3.92
C LYS A 90 0.61 -2.54 -5.44
N ILE A 91 1.73 -2.41 -6.16
CA ILE A 91 1.74 -2.53 -7.63
C ILE A 91 1.30 -3.95 -8.05
N ILE A 92 1.80 -4.99 -7.38
CA ILE A 92 1.40 -6.38 -7.65
C ILE A 92 -0.10 -6.57 -7.38
N LEU A 93 -0.64 -6.04 -6.26
CA LEU A 93 -2.08 -6.08 -5.96
C LEU A 93 -2.90 -5.39 -7.06
N ALA A 94 -2.50 -4.19 -7.49
CA ALA A 94 -3.19 -3.47 -8.55
C ALA A 94 -3.21 -4.24 -9.87
N ILE A 95 -2.06 -4.82 -10.26
CA ILE A 95 -1.94 -5.65 -11.47
C ILE A 95 -2.77 -6.92 -11.34
N TRP A 96 -2.68 -7.62 -10.21
CA TRP A 96 -3.44 -8.85 -9.96
C TRP A 96 -4.94 -8.58 -9.99
N PHE A 97 -5.42 -7.51 -9.34
CA PHE A 97 -6.83 -7.15 -9.42
C PHE A 97 -7.26 -6.82 -10.86
N SER A 98 -6.44 -6.06 -11.59
CA SER A 98 -6.75 -5.65 -12.96
C SER A 98 -6.78 -6.81 -13.96
N LEU A 99 -5.87 -7.78 -13.83
CA LEU A 99 -5.75 -8.89 -14.78
C LEU A 99 -6.51 -10.14 -14.34
N GLY A 100 -6.64 -10.36 -13.04
CA GLY A 100 -7.18 -11.60 -12.47
C GLY A 100 -8.59 -11.49 -11.89
N PHE A 101 -9.12 -10.29 -11.66
CA PHE A 101 -10.48 -10.10 -11.12
C PHE A 101 -11.34 -9.26 -12.06
N LEU A 102 -10.78 -8.18 -12.61
CA LEU A 102 -11.53 -7.24 -13.43
C LEU A 102 -12.18 -7.84 -14.69
N PRO A 103 -11.57 -8.81 -15.42
CA PRO A 103 -12.22 -9.44 -16.56
C PRO A 103 -13.52 -10.16 -16.20
N ASP A 104 -13.56 -10.80 -15.03
CA ASP A 104 -14.71 -11.59 -14.55
C ASP A 104 -15.77 -10.73 -13.84
N LEU A 105 -15.34 -9.66 -13.14
CA LEU A 105 -16.23 -8.77 -12.39
C LEU A 105 -16.80 -7.62 -13.23
N GLY A 106 -16.16 -7.32 -14.36
CA GLY A 106 -16.49 -6.19 -15.22
C GLY A 106 -16.07 -4.82 -14.64
N TRP A 107 -15.99 -3.83 -15.53
CA TRP A 107 -15.68 -2.46 -15.13
C TRP A 107 -16.93 -1.74 -14.60
N ASN A 108 -16.89 -1.32 -13.34
CA ASN A 108 -17.96 -0.57 -12.71
C ASN A 108 -17.41 0.33 -11.58
N LYS A 109 -18.27 1.12 -10.92
CA LYS A 109 -17.85 2.06 -9.86
C LYS A 109 -17.19 1.36 -8.66
N ARG A 110 -17.59 0.12 -8.34
CA ARG A 110 -17.07 -0.67 -7.19
C ARG A 110 -15.72 -1.27 -7.52
N THR A 111 -15.55 -1.83 -8.73
CA THR A 111 -14.25 -2.34 -9.19
C THR A 111 -13.25 -1.20 -9.44
N ALA A 112 -13.72 -0.04 -9.93
CA ALA A 112 -12.92 1.17 -10.01
C ALA A 112 -12.49 1.69 -8.62
N PHE A 113 -13.40 1.65 -7.63
CA PHE A 113 -13.06 2.00 -6.25
C PHE A 113 -11.97 1.08 -5.68
N GLN A 114 -12.12 -0.23 -5.84
CA GLN A 114 -11.12 -1.20 -5.40
C GLN A 114 -9.76 -0.95 -6.07
N LEU A 115 -9.72 -0.75 -7.37
CA LEU A 115 -8.44 -0.56 -8.07
C LEU A 115 -7.81 0.81 -7.75
N ILE A 116 -8.59 1.88 -7.87
CA ILE A 116 -8.06 3.25 -7.81
C ILE A 116 -7.85 3.67 -6.36
N PHE A 117 -8.89 3.61 -5.52
CA PHE A 117 -8.81 4.12 -4.15
C PHE A 117 -8.04 3.16 -3.24
N ASN A 118 -8.20 1.84 -3.40
CA ASN A 118 -7.54 0.92 -2.49
C ASN A 118 -6.08 0.67 -2.87
N GLU A 119 -5.75 0.62 -4.17
CA GLU A 119 -4.38 0.31 -4.60
C GLU A 119 -3.63 1.53 -5.15
N ILE A 120 -4.12 2.17 -6.22
CA ILE A 120 -3.33 3.18 -6.96
C ILE A 120 -3.12 4.48 -6.18
N LEU A 121 -4.17 5.02 -5.55
CA LEU A 121 -4.13 6.31 -4.87
C LEU A 121 -3.07 6.34 -3.77
N TRP A 122 -2.92 5.24 -3.03
CA TRP A 122 -1.94 5.12 -1.95
C TRP A 122 -0.49 5.07 -2.42
N LEU A 123 -0.23 4.73 -3.69
CA LEU A 123 1.14 4.74 -4.22
C LEU A 123 1.74 6.15 -4.20
N VAL A 124 0.94 7.18 -4.46
CA VAL A 124 1.41 8.58 -4.51
C VAL A 124 2.07 9.01 -3.19
N PRO A 125 1.37 8.98 -2.03
CA PRO A 125 2.01 9.35 -0.77
C PRO A 125 3.13 8.38 -0.38
N LEU A 126 3.01 7.08 -0.66
CA LEU A 126 4.06 6.11 -0.33
C LEU A 126 5.37 6.41 -1.07
N ILE A 127 5.31 6.75 -2.36
CA ILE A 127 6.48 7.13 -3.16
C ILE A 127 7.12 8.40 -2.60
N VAL A 128 6.33 9.43 -2.28
CA VAL A 128 6.85 10.67 -1.67
C VAL A 128 7.56 10.39 -0.35
N ILE A 129 6.96 9.56 0.50
CA ILE A 129 7.54 9.17 1.80
C ILE A 129 8.83 8.38 1.60
N PHE A 130 8.86 7.44 0.65
CA PHE A 130 10.05 6.67 0.30
C PHE A 130 11.20 7.56 -0.15
N LEU A 131 10.94 8.49 -1.08
CA LEU A 131 11.95 9.43 -1.56
C LEU A 131 12.49 10.30 -0.42
N ARG A 132 11.62 10.75 0.50
CA ARG A 132 12.07 11.49 1.68
C ARG A 132 12.91 10.64 2.62
N ALA A 133 12.52 9.39 2.88
CA ALA A 133 13.30 8.47 3.71
C ALA A 133 14.70 8.24 3.11
N LEU A 134 14.81 8.08 1.78
CA LEU A 134 16.09 7.97 1.09
C LEU A 134 16.96 9.23 1.23
N GLN A 135 16.36 10.42 1.05
CA GLN A 135 17.10 11.68 1.23
C GLN A 135 17.74 11.78 2.62
N VAL A 136 16.96 11.47 3.67
CA VAL A 136 17.44 11.50 5.06
C VAL A 136 18.49 10.43 5.29
N LYS A 137 18.28 9.20 4.80
CA LYS A 137 19.24 8.10 4.94
C LYS A 137 20.59 8.44 4.30
N THR A 138 20.58 8.93 3.07
CA THR A 138 21.80 9.31 2.34
C THR A 138 22.54 10.45 3.04
N TYR A 139 21.82 11.41 3.61
CA TYR A 139 22.44 12.49 4.39
C TYR A 139 23.19 11.95 5.61
N LEU A 140 22.54 11.10 6.41
CA LEU A 140 23.14 10.51 7.61
C LEU A 140 24.36 9.63 7.29
N MET A 141 24.34 8.91 6.15
CA MET A 141 25.49 8.12 5.71
C MET A 141 26.70 8.99 5.36
N LYS A 142 26.49 10.13 4.70
CA LYS A 142 27.56 11.07 4.36
C LYS A 142 28.19 11.71 5.59
N GLU A 143 27.37 12.11 6.57
CA GLU A 143 27.90 12.66 7.83
C GLU A 143 28.78 11.64 8.55
N ALA A 144 28.34 10.38 8.64
CA ALA A 144 29.11 9.31 9.27
C ALA A 144 30.43 8.95 8.56
N GLU A 145 30.58 9.26 7.28
CA GLU A 145 31.83 9.07 6.51
C GLU A 145 32.81 10.25 6.66
N THR A 146 32.35 11.39 7.20
CA THR A 146 33.14 12.62 7.33
C THR A 146 33.75 12.78 8.73
N GLU A 147 33.31 11.95 9.69
CA GLU A 147 33.87 11.81 11.05
C GLU A 147 34.98 10.74 11.10
#